data_AF-A0A3P0HNF4-F1
#
_entry.id   AF-A0A3P0HNF4-F1
#
_cell.length_a   1.000
_cell.length_b   1.000
_cell.length_c   1.000
_cell.angle_alpha   90.00
_cell.angle_beta   90.00
_cell.angle_gamma   90.00
#
_symmetry.space_group_name_H-M   'P 1'
#
loop_
_entity.id
_entity.type
_entity.pdbx_description
1 polymer ?
#
loop_
_entity_poly.entity_id
_entity_poly.type
_entity_poly.pdbx_seq_one_letter_code
_entity_poly.pdbx_strand_id
1 'polypeptide(L)' 'MDAAHVAYALSRHRPDSILVSVTVVGQRIEIDVFDDGHMEISRFVGNEDIEGGAELIDSILASAA' A
#
# COMPACT_ATOMS: atom_id res chain seq x y z
N MET A 1 -15.89 2.36 -2.38
CA MET A 1 -14.93 3.48 -2.33
C MET A 1 -15.44 4.67 -3.12
N ASP A 2 -16.08 4.45 -4.27
CA ASP A 2 -16.70 5.50 -5.09
C ASP A 2 -17.67 6.42 -4.34
N ALA A 3 -18.57 5.87 -3.52
CA ALA A 3 -19.50 6.66 -2.73
C ALA A 3 -18.81 7.56 -1.68
N ALA A 4 -17.58 7.21 -1.28
CA ALA A 4 -16.75 8.00 -0.38
C ALA A 4 -15.71 8.86 -1.12
N HIS A 5 -15.72 8.85 -2.46
CA HIS A 5 -14.76 9.54 -3.32
C HIS A 5 -13.28 9.22 -3.01
N VAL A 6 -13.02 8.00 -2.54
CA VAL A 6 -11.66 7.53 -2.25
C VAL A 6 -11.08 6.86 -3.48
N ALA A 7 -9.93 7.34 -3.94
CA ALA A 7 -9.19 6.73 -5.04
C ALA A 7 -8.58 5.39 -4.61
N TYR A 8 -8.65 4.41 -5.50
CA TYR A 8 -8.06 3.09 -5.29
C TYR A 8 -7.56 2.51 -6.62
N ALA A 9 -6.67 1.54 -6.52
CA ALA A 9 -6.22 0.73 -7.64
C ALA A 9 -6.49 -0.75 -7.33
N LEU A 10 -6.79 -1.52 -8.38
CA LEU A 10 -6.88 -2.97 -8.31
C LEU A 10 -5.67 -3.56 -9.01
N SER A 11 -5.04 -4.53 -8.37
CA SER A 11 -3.96 -5.30 -8.97
C SER A 11 -4.15 -6.79 -8.67
N ARG A 12 -3.63 -7.62 -9.58
CA ARG A 12 -3.62 -9.08 -9.40
C ARG A 12 -2.18 -9.56 -9.36
N HIS A 13 -1.69 -9.80 -8.15
CA HIS A 13 -0.33 -10.30 -7.91
C HIS A 13 -0.28 -11.82 -7.72
N ARG A 14 -1.39 -12.42 -7.26
CA ARG A 14 -1.52 -13.85 -7.03
C ARG A 14 -2.78 -14.39 -7.74
N PRO A 15 -2.85 -15.70 -8.04
CA PRO A 15 -4.02 -16.27 -8.70
C PRO A 15 -5.29 -16.28 -7.84
N ASP A 16 -5.13 -16.40 -6.53
CA ASP A 16 -6.19 -16.63 -5.53
C ASP A 16 -6.72 -15.34 -4.90
N SER A 17 -6.19 -14.16 -5.28
CA SER A 17 -6.56 -12.90 -4.66
C SER A 17 -6.49 -11.70 -5.61
N ILE A 18 -7.24 -10.65 -5.26
CA ILE A 18 -7.14 -9.32 -5.84
C ILE A 18 -6.71 -8.37 -4.73
N LEU A 19 -5.66 -7.59 -4.98
CA LEU A 19 -5.23 -6.52 -4.09
C LEU A 19 -6.02 -5.25 -4.42
N VAL A 20 -6.65 -4.67 -3.39
CA VAL A 20 -7.19 -3.32 -3.42
C VAL A 20 -6.21 -2.40 -2.70
N SER A 21 -5.51 -1.56 -3.47
CA SER A 21 -4.61 -0.54 -2.92
C SER A 21 -5.36 0.79 -2.77
N VAL A 22 -5.40 1.30 -1.54
CA VAL A 22 -6.13 2.51 -1.17
C VAL A 22 -5.14 3.53 -0.63
N THR A 23 -5.22 4.76 -1.13
CA THR A 23 -4.42 5.87 -0.62
C THR A 23 -5.35 6.92 -0.03
N VAL A 24 -5.14 7.23 1.24
CA VAL A 24 -5.73 8.39 1.92
C VAL A 24 -4.60 9.22 2.52
N VAL A 25 -4.86 10.48 2.86
CA VAL A 25 -3.84 11.37 3.45
C VAL A 25 -3.20 10.70 4.67
N GLY A 26 -1.88 10.60 4.66
CA GLY A 26 -1.08 9.96 5.72
C GLY A 26 -1.23 8.43 5.83
N GLN A 27 -1.96 7.73 4.95
CA GLN A 27 -2.08 6.28 5.02
C GLN A 27 -2.15 5.60 3.66
N ARG A 28 -1.41 4.48 3.54
CA ARG A 28 -1.64 3.49 2.49
C ARG A 28 -2.28 2.27 3.14
N ILE A 29 -3.37 1.80 2.55
CA ILE A 29 -4.07 0.59 2.99
C ILE A 29 -4.05 -0.39 1.84
N GLU A 30 -3.61 -1.61 2.12
CA GLU A 30 -3.59 -2.72 1.18
C GLU A 30 -4.56 -3.78 1.70
N ILE A 31 -5.50 -4.18 0.84
CA ILE A 31 -6.56 -5.14 1.18
C ILE A 31 -6.47 -6.28 0.18
N ASP A 32 -6.02 -7.45 0.62
CA ASP A 32 -6.06 -8.67 -0.19
C ASP A 32 -7.43 -9.32 -0.03
N VAL A 33 -8.17 -9.46 -1.13
CA VAL A 33 -9.47 -10.14 -1.17
C VAL A 33 -9.28 -11.49 -1.85
N PHE A 34 -9.46 -12.57 -1.09
CA PHE A 34 -9.27 -13.95 -1.56
C PHE A 34 -10.57 -14.50 -2.19
N ASP A 35 -10.42 -15.53 -3.02
CA ASP A 35 -11.55 -16.16 -3.73
C ASP A 35 -12.54 -16.92 -2.83
N ASP A 36 -12.11 -17.28 -1.62
CA ASP A 36 -12.95 -17.87 -0.56
C ASP A 36 -13.69 -16.82 0.29
N GLY A 37 -13.49 -15.53 -0.01
CA GLY A 37 -14.11 -14.41 0.70
C GLY A 37 -13.35 -13.94 1.95
N HIS A 38 -12.21 -14.57 2.28
CA HIS A 38 -11.29 -14.06 3.29
C HIS A 38 -10.68 -12.71 2.85
N MET A 39 -10.36 -11.87 3.83
CA MET A 39 -9.71 -10.58 3.58
C MET A 39 -8.57 -10.36 4.57
N GLU A 40 -7.40 -9.97 4.06
CA GLU A 40 -6.28 -9.49 4.86
C GLU A 40 -6.08 -8.00 4.63
N ILE A 41 -5.76 -7.26 5.70
CA ILE A 41 -5.61 -5.81 5.65
C ILE A 41 -4.26 -5.41 6.24
N SER A 42 -3.42 -4.77 5.44
CA SER A 42 -2.19 -4.12 5.87
C SER A 42 -2.38 -2.61 5.83
N ARG A 43 -2.08 -1.93 6.95
CA ARG A 43 -2.15 -0.47 7.05
C ARG A 43 -0.78 0.11 7.32
N PHE A 44 -0.33 0.97 6.43
CA PHE A 44 0.90 1.75 6.54
C PHE A 44 0.53 3.19 6.88
N VAL A 45 1.03 3.69 8.00
CA VAL A 45 0.77 5.06 8.48
C VAL A 45 2.03 5.88 8.30
N GLY A 46 1.91 7.04 7.68
CA GLY A 46 2.97 8.03 7.50
C GLY A 46 2.55 9.39 8.05
N ASN A 47 3.54 10.24 8.32
CA ASN A 47 3.40 11.65 8.71
C ASN A 47 3.46 12.63 7.53
N GLU A 48 3.71 12.13 6.31
CA GLU A 48 3.87 12.91 5.06
C GLU A 48 5.06 13.89 5.08
N ASP A 49 5.95 13.76 6.06
CA ASP A 49 7.17 14.55 6.15
C ASP A 49 8.14 14.17 5.03
N ILE A 50 8.90 15.17 4.56
CA ILE A 50 9.99 14.94 3.61
C ILE A 50 11.23 14.54 4.41
N GLU A 51 11.48 13.24 4.47
CA GLU A 51 12.58 12.65 5.24
C GLU A 51 13.96 12.75 4.54
N GLY A 52 14.00 12.96 3.22
CA GLY A 52 15.26 13.07 2.48
C GLY A 52 15.13 13.01 0.95
N GLY A 53 16.27 12.99 0.26
CA GLY A 53 16.39 12.87 -1.20
C GLY A 53 16.89 11.50 -1.67
N ALA A 54 17.51 11.47 -2.85
CA ALA A 54 17.99 10.22 -3.45
C ALA A 54 19.08 9.53 -2.60
N GLU A 55 19.90 10.29 -1.89
CA GLU A 55 20.94 9.79 -0.99
C GLU A 55 20.40 8.93 0.15
N LEU A 56 19.17 9.19 0.59
CA LEU A 56 18.49 8.38 1.60
C LEU A 56 18.12 7.00 1.03
N ILE A 57 17.70 6.94 -0.23
CA ILE A 57 17.38 5.69 -0.92
C ILE A 57 18.63 4.80 -0.97
N ASP A 58 19.76 5.36 -1.40
CA ASP A 58 21.03 4.62 -1.49
C ASP A 58 21.46 4.07 -0.11
N SER A 59 21.27 4.88 0.94
CA SER A 59 21.59 4.48 2.32
C SER A 59 20.72 3.34 2.84
N ILE A 60 19.41 3.37 2.54
CA ILE A 60 18.47 2.30 2.92
C ILE A 60 18.84 0.99 2.21
N LEU A 61 19.10 1.05 0.89
CA LEU A 61 19.46 -0.13 0.10
C LEU A 61 20.77 -0.75 0.59
N ALA A 62 21.76 0.06 0.95
CA ALA A 62 23.02 -0.43 1.51
C ALA A 62 22.84 -1.13 2.88
N SER A 63 21.86 -0.71 3.68
CA SER A 63 21.59 -1.30 5.00
C SER A 63 20.79 -2.61 4.97
N ALA A 64 20.14 -2.91 3.83
CA ALA A 64 19.31 -4.10 3.64
C ALA A 64 20.07 -5.30 3.04
N ALA A 65 21.35 -5.12 2.65
CA ALA A 65 22.24 -6.13 2.09
C ALA A 65 23.12 -6.77 3.17
#